data_AF-A0A821NQK7-F1
#
_entry.id   AF-A0A821NQK7-F1
#
_cell.length_a   1.000
_cell.length_b   1.000
_cell.length_c   1.000
_cell.angle_alpha   90.00
_cell.angle_beta   90.00
_cell.angle_gamma   90.00
#
_symmetry.space_group_name_H-M   'P 1'
#
loop_
_entity.id
_entity.type
_entity.pdbx_description
1 polymer ?
#
loop_
_entity_poly.entity_id
_entity_poly.type
_entity_poly.pdbx_seq_one_letter_code
_entity_poly.pdbx_strand_id
1 'polypeptide(L)' 'KKKLPCSDAEKYSLANTLGEPIKIQAWNINGLPKDAFSVDNAVTIQNSNRWPLMIDPQ' A
#
# COMPACT_ATOMS: atom_id res chain seq x y z
N LYS A 1 -8.24 29.84 -11.09
CA LYS A 1 -7.38 29.21 -10.05
C LYS A 1 -6.39 28.30 -10.77
N LYS A 2 -5.07 28.53 -10.66
CA LYS A 2 -4.05 27.62 -11.23
C LYS A 2 -4.13 26.28 -10.47
N LYS A 3 -4.25 25.15 -11.20
CA LYS A 3 -4.18 23.81 -10.62
C LYS A 3 -2.72 23.51 -10.25
N LEU A 4 -2.51 22.90 -9.09
CA LEU A 4 -1.21 22.38 -8.69
C LEU A 4 -0.88 21.18 -9.59
N PRO A 5 0.38 21.05 -10.06
CA PRO A 5 0.80 19.85 -10.79
C PRO A 5 0.80 18.67 -9.82
N CYS A 6 -0.06 17.70 -10.08
CA CYS A 6 -0.13 16.42 -9.40
C CYS A 6 -0.18 15.31 -10.44
N SER A 7 0.24 14.11 -10.06
CA SER A 7 0.00 12.91 -10.87
C SER A 7 -1.50 12.72 -11.12
N ASP A 8 -1.83 12.11 -12.26
CA ASP A 8 -3.22 11.78 -12.60
C ASP A 8 -3.80 10.85 -11.53
N ALA A 9 -4.93 11.24 -10.93
CA ALA A 9 -5.58 10.45 -9.88
C ALA A 9 -5.96 9.03 -10.33
N GLU A 10 -6.25 8.86 -11.63
CA GLU A 10 -6.58 7.55 -12.23
C GLU A 10 -5.37 6.61 -12.36
N LYS A 11 -4.14 7.12 -12.27
CA LYS A 11 -2.90 6.34 -12.38
C LYS A 11 -2.21 6.12 -11.03
N TYR A 12 -2.78 6.66 -9.95
CA TYR A 12 -2.21 6.56 -8.63
C TYR A 12 -2.42 5.15 -8.03
N SER A 13 -1.36 4.59 -7.45
CA SER A 13 -1.42 3.37 -6.65
C SER A 13 -0.40 3.48 -5.52
N LEU A 14 -0.83 3.18 -4.29
CA LEU A 14 0.03 3.22 -3.11
C LEU A 14 1.13 2.15 -3.20
N ALA A 15 0.76 0.93 -3.58
CA ALA A 15 1.71 -0.16 -3.86
C ALA A 15 2.78 0.21 -4.90
N ASN A 16 2.43 0.95 -5.96
CA ASN A 16 3.41 1.37 -6.97
C ASN A 16 4.30 2.55 -6.50
N THR A 17 3.81 3.35 -5.55
CA THR A 17 4.50 4.57 -5.09
C THR A 17 5.46 4.27 -3.93
N LEU A 18 5.03 3.44 -2.98
CA LEU A 18 5.76 3.14 -1.74
C LEU A 18 6.04 1.65 -1.53
N GLY A 19 5.49 0.78 -2.38
CA GLY A 19 5.69 -0.67 -2.30
C GLY A 19 6.90 -1.12 -3.11
N GLU A 20 7.64 -2.09 -2.55
CA GLU A 20 8.70 -2.78 -3.28
C GLU A 20 8.18 -4.14 -3.78
N PRO A 21 8.27 -4.45 -5.09
CA PRO A 21 7.73 -5.68 -5.65
C PRO A 21 8.25 -6.97 -4.97
N ILE A 22 9.52 -6.97 -4.59
CA ILE A 22 10.16 -8.11 -3.91
C ILE A 22 9.57 -8.31 -2.51
N LYS A 23 9.34 -7.22 -1.75
CA LYS A 23 8.71 -7.29 -0.42
C LYS A 23 7.26 -7.75 -0.52
N ILE A 24 6.51 -7.22 -1.48
CA ILE A 24 5.11 -7.64 -1.73
C ILE A 24 5.06 -9.12 -2.08
N GLN A 25 5.97 -9.61 -2.92
CA GLN A 25 6.07 -11.03 -3.24
C GLN A 25 6.37 -11.88 -1.98
N ALA A 26 7.29 -11.42 -1.13
CA ALA A 26 7.60 -12.09 0.12
C ALA A 26 6.38 -12.14 1.07
N TRP A 27 5.61 -11.05 1.19
CA TRP A 27 4.38 -11.04 1.97
C TRP A 27 3.33 -12.02 1.41
N ASN A 28 3.17 -12.09 0.09
CA ASN A 28 2.28 -13.04 -0.56
C ASN A 28 2.68 -14.50 -0.30
N ILE A 29 3.98 -14.80 -0.28
CA ILE A 29 4.50 -16.13 0.08
C ILE A 29 4.18 -16.43 1.57
N ASN A 30 4.25 -15.41 2.42
CA ASN A 30 3.93 -15.50 3.85
C ASN A 30 2.42 -15.42 4.15
N GLY A 31 1.56 -15.55 3.13
CA GLY A 31 0.11 -15.65 3.32
C GLY A 31 -0.67 -14.34 3.27
N LEU A 32 -0.06 -13.22 2.87
CA LEU A 32 -0.82 -12.01 2.56
C LEU A 32 -1.73 -12.26 1.34
N PRO A 33 -3.03 -11.92 1.43
CA PRO A 33 -3.91 -11.91 0.26
C PRO A 33 -3.38 -10.99 -0.85
N LYS A 34 -3.54 -11.41 -2.10
CA LYS A 34 -2.99 -10.71 -3.29
C LYS A 34 -3.87 -9.57 -3.80
N ASP A 35 -4.93 -9.21 -3.10
CA ASP A 35 -5.77 -8.08 -3.47
C ASP A 35 -5.09 -6.75 -3.13
N ALA A 36 -5.52 -5.70 -3.83
CA ALA A 36 -4.91 -4.38 -3.70
C ALA A 36 -5.06 -3.79 -2.28
N PHE A 37 -6.13 -4.12 -1.55
CA PHE A 37 -6.38 -3.57 -0.21
C PHE A 37 -5.43 -4.19 0.82
N SER A 38 -5.27 -5.51 0.81
CA SER A 38 -4.30 -6.20 1.67
C SER A 38 -2.87 -5.76 1.40
N VAL A 39 -2.50 -5.56 0.13
CA VAL A 39 -1.18 -5.01 -0.24
C VAL A 39 -1.00 -3.58 0.28
N ASP A 40 -2.00 -2.71 0.10
CA ASP A 40 -1.94 -1.32 0.57
C ASP A 40 -1.86 -1.23 2.10
N ASN A 41 -2.56 -2.10 2.82
CA ASN A 41 -2.44 -2.22 4.28
C ASN A 41 -1.02 -2.63 4.70
N ALA A 42 -0.44 -3.63 4.05
CA ALA A 42 0.93 -4.07 4.32
C ALA A 42 1.96 -2.96 4.01
N VAL A 43 1.80 -2.26 2.89
CA VAL A 43 2.66 -1.10 2.53
C VAL A 43 2.52 0.02 3.56
N THR A 44 1.31 0.29 4.05
CA THR A 44 1.06 1.31 5.07
C THR A 44 1.74 0.94 6.38
N ILE A 45 1.62 -0.31 6.83
CA ILE A 45 2.28 -0.79 8.05
C ILE A 45 3.80 -0.66 7.93
N GLN A 46 4.36 -1.06 6.79
CA GLN A 46 5.79 -1.03 6.55
C GLN A 46 6.38 0.39 6.51
N ASN A 47 5.59 1.38 6.07
CA ASN A 47 6.03 2.77 5.93
C ASN A 47 5.53 3.68 7.07
N SER A 48 4.88 3.12 8.10
CA SER A 48 4.39 3.89 9.24
C SER A 48 5.49 4.16 10.26
N ASN A 49 5.57 5.40 10.75
CA ASN A 49 6.51 5.78 11.81
C ASN A 49 6.17 5.22 13.20
N ARG A 50 4.93 4.79 13.39
CA ARG A 50 4.43 4.18 14.64
C ARG A 50 3.74 2.88 14.31
N TRP A 51 3.66 2.00 15.30
CA TRP A 51 2.88 0.77 15.20
C TRP A 51 1.40 1.11 14.95
N PRO A 52 0.85 0.76 13.78
CA PRO A 52 -0.55 1.01 13.47
C PRO A 52 -1.42 0.00 14.21
N LEU A 53 -2.63 0.43 14.57
CA LEU A 53 -3.68 -0.46 15.05
C LEU A 53 -4.34 -1.12 13.83
N MET A 54 -4.09 -2.41 13.61
CA MET A 54 -4.86 -3.20 12.64
C MET A 54 -6.24 -3.49 13.23
N ILE A 55 -7.29 -3.13 12.49
CA ILE A 55 -8.67 -3.48 12.81
C ILE A 55 -9.19 -4.29 11.64
N ASP A 56 -9.37 -5.59 11.85
CA ASP A 56 -9.89 -6.50 10.83
C ASP A 56 -11.11 -7.24 11.39
N PRO A 57 -12.34 -6.80 11.04
CA PRO A 57 -13.58 -7.46 11.46
C PRO A 57 -14.00 -8.60 10.51
N GLN A 58 -13.19 -8.87 9.47
CA GLN A 58 -13.42 -9.94 8.49
C GLN A 58 -13.07 -11.32 9.06
#